data_AF-A0A517QU24-F1
#
_entry.id   AF-A0A517QU24-F1
#
_cell.length_a   1.000
_cell.length_b   1.000
_cell.length_c   1.000
_cell.angle_alpha   90.00
_cell.angle_beta   90.00
_cell.angle_gamma   90.00
#
_symmetry.space_group_name_H-M   'P 1'
#
loop_
_entity.id
_entity.type
_entity.pdbx_description
1 polymer ?
#
loop_
_entity_poly.entity_id
_entity_poly.type
_entity_poly.pdbx_seq_one_letter_code
_entity_poly.pdbx_strand_id
1 'polypeptide(L)'
;MEFTNQVTAQKETAAMIAFGRLFDLERKINAKTSGRIKELQVESTGDSIIISGSTTTYYSKQLATQLTLDEFGELILENEIDVS
;
A
#
# COMPACT_ATOMS: atom_id res chain seq x y z
N MET A 1 -37.45 -11.03 4.85
CA MET A 1 -36.09 -10.72 5.35
C MET A 1 -35.11 -11.11 4.26
N GLU A 2 -34.79 -10.23 3.32
CA GLU A 2 -33.86 -10.51 2.20
C GLU A 2 -32.75 -9.44 2.05
N PHE A 3 -32.56 -8.59 3.06
CA PHE A 3 -31.60 -7.47 3.00
C PHE A 3 -30.15 -7.85 3.35
N THR A 4 -29.90 -9.07 3.86
CA THR A 4 -28.57 -9.45 4.38
C THR A 4 -27.58 -9.85 3.27
N ASN A 5 -28.06 -10.43 2.16
CA ASN A 5 -27.16 -11.03 1.16
C ASN A 5 -26.47 -9.99 0.24
N GLN A 6 -27.16 -8.90 -0.09
CA GLN A 6 -26.59 -7.84 -0.95
C GLN A 6 -25.52 -6.99 -0.26
N VAL A 7 -25.58 -6.87 1.08
CA VAL A 7 -24.60 -6.08 1.84
C VAL A 7 -23.28 -6.84 1.99
N THR A 8 -23.33 -8.17 2.14
CA THR A 8 -22.13 -9.02 2.26
C THR A 8 -21.33 -9.04 0.94
N ALA A 9 -22.00 -9.27 -0.20
CA ALA A 9 -21.34 -9.30 -1.51
C ALA A 9 -20.69 -7.95 -1.89
N GLN A 10 -21.32 -6.83 -1.51
CA GLN A 10 -20.75 -5.49 -1.72
C GLN A 10 -19.50 -5.26 -0.87
N LYS A 11 -19.50 -5.70 0.40
CA LYS A 11 -18.33 -5.60 1.29
C LYS A 11 -17.15 -6.46 0.79
N GLU A 12 -17.43 -7.67 0.31
CA GLU A 12 -16.42 -8.57 -0.24
C GLU A 12 -15.77 -7.98 -1.50
N THR A 13 -16.58 -7.39 -2.39
CA THR A 13 -16.09 -6.72 -3.60
C THR A 13 -15.22 -5.52 -3.25
N ALA A 14 -15.66 -4.68 -2.31
CA ALA A 14 -14.88 -3.52 -1.86
C ALA A 14 -13.54 -3.94 -1.24
N ALA A 15 -13.52 -5.00 -0.43
CA ALA A 15 -12.31 -5.55 0.13
C ALA A 15 -11.35 -6.06 -0.96
N MET A 16 -11.85 -6.84 -1.93
CA MET A 16 -11.04 -7.30 -3.07
C MET A 16 -10.42 -6.15 -3.87
N ILE A 17 -11.20 -5.10 -4.14
CA ILE A 17 -10.69 -3.91 -4.83
C ILE A 17 -9.61 -3.23 -4.00
N ALA A 18 -9.82 -3.07 -2.69
CA ALA A 18 -8.83 -2.47 -1.80
C ALA A 18 -7.53 -3.27 -1.77
N PHE A 19 -7.60 -4.60 -1.62
CA PHE A 19 -6.42 -5.48 -1.70
C PHE A 19 -5.71 -5.37 -3.05
N GLY A 20 -6.46 -5.32 -4.15
CA GLY A 20 -5.90 -5.12 -5.48
C GLY A 20 -5.09 -3.82 -5.59
N ARG A 21 -5.60 -2.72 -5.01
CA ARG A 21 -4.89 -1.42 -4.99
C ARG A 21 -3.59 -1.48 -4.18
N LEU A 22 -3.56 -2.19 -3.05
CA LEU A 22 -2.33 -2.35 -2.26
C LEU A 22 -1.28 -3.15 -3.05
N PHE A 23 -1.70 -4.23 -3.70
CA PHE A 23 -0.81 -5.04 -4.54
C PHE A 23 -0.26 -4.25 -5.73
N ASP A 24 -1.09 -3.46 -6.40
CA ASP A 24 -0.66 -2.60 -7.51
C ASP A 24 0.30 -1.51 -7.04
N LEU A 25 0.07 -0.92 -5.85
CA LEU A 25 0.99 0.05 -5.26
C LEU A 25 2.35 -0.60 -4.95
N GLU A 26 2.38 -1.76 -4.29
CA GLU A 26 3.63 -2.47 -4.00
C GLU A 26 4.43 -2.73 -5.28
N ARG A 27 3.75 -3.23 -6.32
CA ARG A 27 4.36 -3.46 -7.64
C ARG A 27 4.87 -2.18 -8.29
N LYS A 28 4.13 -1.07 -8.18
CA LYS A 28 4.52 0.25 -8.71
C LYS A 28 5.76 0.79 -7.98
N ILE A 29 5.82 0.69 -6.65
CA ILE A 29 6.97 1.07 -5.84
C ILE A 29 8.19 0.24 -6.23
N ASN A 30 8.03 -1.09 -6.32
CA ASN A 30 9.11 -1.99 -6.72
C ASN A 30 9.66 -1.62 -8.11
N ALA A 31 8.79 -1.41 -9.10
CA ALA A 31 9.18 -1.02 -10.45
C ALA A 31 9.92 0.32 -10.47
N LYS A 32 9.43 1.34 -9.76
CA LYS A 32 10.01 2.70 -9.74
C LYS A 32 11.32 2.79 -8.97
N THR A 33 11.50 1.96 -7.94
CA THR A 33 12.77 1.86 -7.20
C THR A 33 13.76 0.90 -7.86
N SER A 34 13.38 0.21 -8.94
CA SER A 34 14.14 -0.86 -9.57
C SER A 34 14.46 -2.02 -8.61
N GLY A 35 13.53 -2.36 -7.72
CA GLY A 35 13.68 -3.43 -6.73
C GLY A 35 14.71 -3.14 -5.63
N ARG A 36 15.08 -1.87 -5.41
CA ARG A 36 16.07 -1.48 -4.40
C ARG A 36 15.55 -1.44 -2.96
N ILE A 37 14.25 -1.64 -2.76
CA ILE A 37 13.67 -1.87 -1.43
C ILE A 37 13.53 -3.37 -1.26
N LYS A 38 14.34 -3.95 -0.38
CA LYS A 38 14.28 -5.37 -0.02
C LYS A 38 13.11 -5.60 0.92
N GLU A 39 12.47 -6.75 0.77
CA GLU A 39 11.33 -7.15 1.61
C GLU A 39 10.24 -6.07 1.65
N LEU A 40 10.02 -5.40 0.51
CA LEU A 40 8.99 -4.39 0.37
C LEU A 40 7.63 -5.03 0.62
N GLN A 41 6.87 -4.46 1.54
CA GLN A 41 5.47 -4.79 1.79
C GLN A 41 4.63 -3.53 1.89
N VAL A 42 3.38 -3.62 1.45
CA VAL A 42 2.37 -2.57 1.59
C VAL A 42 1.15 -3.13 2.29
N GLU A 43 0.80 -2.55 3.44
CA GLU A 43 -0.32 -2.97 4.26
C GLU A 43 -1.29 -1.81 4.52
N SER A 44 -2.54 -2.14 4.81
CA SER A 44 -3.54 -1.17 5.29
C SER A 44 -4.12 -1.62 6.61
N THR A 45 -4.16 -0.71 7.58
CA THR A 45 -4.74 -0.91 8.92
C THR A 45 -6.15 -0.33 9.03
N GLY A 46 -6.73 0.15 7.91
CA GLY A 46 -8.03 0.80 7.83
C GLY A 46 -7.92 2.32 7.73
N ASP A 47 -7.16 2.96 8.61
CA ASP A 47 -6.93 4.42 8.62
C ASP A 47 -5.51 4.81 8.18
N SER A 48 -4.57 3.86 8.15
CA SER A 48 -3.23 4.06 7.62
C SER A 48 -2.84 3.08 6.53
N ILE A 49 -1.87 3.52 5.72
CA ILE A 49 -1.07 2.71 4.82
C ILE A 49 0.32 2.62 5.40
N ILE A 50 0.80 1.40 5.59
CA ILE A 50 2.15 1.12 6.05
C ILE A 50 2.97 0.65 4.85
N ILE A 51 4.12 1.29 4.63
CA ILE A 51 5.14 0.81 3.70
C ILE A 51 6.39 0.43 4.48
N SER A 52 6.83 -0.83 4.35
CA SER A 52 7.95 -1.39 5.10
C SER A 52 8.97 -2.05 4.17
N GLY A 53 10.17 -2.30 4.69
CA GLY A 53 11.28 -2.91 3.96
C GLY A 53 12.62 -2.26 4.33
N SER A 54 13.67 -2.54 3.56
CA SER A 54 14.99 -1.91 3.76
C SER A 54 15.62 -1.47 2.45
N THR A 55 16.38 -0.38 2.47
CA THR A 55 17.08 0.15 1.30
C THR A 55 18.37 0.84 1.70
N THR A 56 19.29 1.02 0.76
CA THR A 56 20.58 1.70 1.02
C THR A 56 20.54 3.20 0.74
N THR A 57 19.40 3.72 0.31
CA THR A 57 19.29 5.14 -0.09
C THR A 57 17.98 5.75 0.38
N TYR A 58 18.08 6.98 0.90
CA TYR A 58 16.91 7.81 1.16
C TYR A 58 16.09 8.08 -0.10
N TYR A 59 16.72 8.07 -1.29
CA TYR A 59 16.02 8.27 -2.55
C TYR A 59 14.92 7.22 -2.77
N SER A 60 15.22 5.94 -2.54
CA SER A 60 14.21 4.87 -2.64
C SER A 60 13.08 5.07 -1.62
N LYS A 61 13.41 5.44 -0.37
CA LYS A 61 12.41 5.72 0.68
C LYS A 61 11.50 6.90 0.33
N GLN A 62 12.08 7.97 -0.22
CA GLN A 62 11.34 9.15 -0.69
C GLN A 62 10.44 8.83 -1.88
N LEU A 63 10.93 8.05 -2.85
CA LEU A 63 10.14 7.66 -4.01
C LEU A 63 8.95 6.77 -3.62
N ALA A 64 9.16 5.82 -2.71
CA ALA A 64 8.06 5.03 -2.15
C ALA A 64 7.03 5.91 -1.43
N THR A 65 7.49 6.86 -0.61
CA THR A 65 6.62 7.83 0.09
C THR A 65 5.73 8.60 -0.90
N GLN A 66 6.33 9.18 -1.95
CA GLN A 66 5.57 9.97 -2.92
C GLN A 66 4.55 9.11 -3.67
N LEU A 67 4.95 7.92 -4.13
CA LEU A 67 4.04 7.03 -4.85
C LEU A 67 2.84 6.60 -3.99
N THR A 68 3.04 6.40 -2.69
CA THR A 68 1.95 6.07 -1.76
C THR A 68 1.04 7.27 -1.52
N LEU A 69 1.59 8.46 -1.29
CA LEU A 69 0.79 9.68 -1.12
C LEU A 69 -0.01 10.03 -2.38
N ASP A 70 0.55 9.81 -3.57
CA ASP A 70 -0.16 10.04 -4.84
C ASP A 70 -1.38 9.12 -5.00
N GLU A 71 -1.36 7.93 -4.40
CA GLU A 71 -2.40 6.91 -4.57
C GLU A 71 -3.41 6.86 -3.41
N PHE A 72 -2.96 7.20 -2.20
CA PHE A 72 -3.73 7.12 -0.95
C PHE A 72 -3.68 8.40 -0.13
N GLY A 73 -3.51 9.58 -0.75
CA GLY A 73 -3.27 10.86 -0.06
C GLY A 73 -4.31 11.34 0.97
N GLU A 74 -5.44 10.64 1.11
CA GLU A 74 -6.42 10.88 2.19
C GLU A 74 -6.17 10.05 3.46
N LEU A 75 -5.36 8.98 3.36
CA LEU A 75 -5.01 8.09 4.46
C LEU A 75 -3.70 8.52 5.12
N ILE A 76 -3.52 8.12 6.38
CA ILE A 76 -2.26 8.32 7.09
C ILE A 76 -1.20 7.42 6.44
N LEU A 77 0.00 7.96 6.20
CA LEU A 77 1.14 7.18 5.71
C LEU A 77 2.16 6.95 6.82
N GLU A 78 2.42 5.68 7.10
CA GLU A 78 3.50 5.23 7.98
C GLU A 78 4.61 4.62 7.13
N ASN A 79 5.76 5.30 7.08
CA ASN A 79 6.91 4.83 6.30
C ASN A 79 7.97 4.20 7.20
N GLU A 80 7.88 2.89 7.32
CA GLU A 80 8.76 2.01 8.09
C GLU A 80 9.92 1.44 7.27
N ILE A 81 10.20 1.98 6.07
CA ILE A 81 11.37 1.55 5.29
C ILE A 81 12.65 1.97 6.05
N ASP A 82 13.48 1.01 6.42
CA ASP A 82 14.78 1.29 7.01
C ASP A 82 15.79 1.75 5.95
N VAL A 83 16.67 2.69 6.31
CA VAL A 83 17.77 3.14 5.45
C VAL A 83 19.10 2.85 6.14
N SER A 84 19.84 1.87 5.63
CA SER A 84 21.08 1.35 6.21
C SER A 84 22.19 1.07 5.21
#